data_AF-A0A534GL70-F1
#
_entry.id   AF-A0A534GL70-F1
#
_cell.length_a   1.000
_cell.length_b   1.000
_cell.length_c   1.000
_cell.angle_alpha   90.00
_cell.angle_beta   90.00
_cell.angle_gamma   90.00
#
_symmetry.space_group_name_H-M   'P 1'
#
loop_
_entity.id
_entity.type
_entity.pdbx_description
1 polymer ?
#
loop_
_entity_poly.entity_id
_entity_poly.type
_entity_poly.pdbx_seq_one_letter_code
_entity_poly.pdbx_strand_id
1 'polypeptide(L)'
;MSSSGLSVGTAFPIDLQNDPITALYYAAGRLYGFDAIVRDSSTGMTLGRFAIPSGYQIITLLPDPGNSRVFFLTHVLQSSHLVLLCYDAGSFAMTSLADLGYDNSSAYPLNMILWGASGIAFDYGGSGVTVLSGAFVARP
;
A
#
# COMPACT_ATOMS: atom_id res chain seq x y z
N MET A 1 37.36 9.29 20.73
CA MET A 1 36.46 9.19 19.57
C MET A 1 35.20 8.48 20.04
N SER A 2 34.11 9.20 20.31
CA SER A 2 32.82 8.60 20.68
C SER A 2 32.09 8.20 19.41
N SER A 3 31.91 6.91 19.16
CA SER A 3 31.07 6.44 18.07
C SER A 3 29.61 6.78 18.41
N SER A 4 28.98 7.65 17.62
CA SER A 4 27.53 7.87 17.66
C SER A 4 26.84 6.75 16.88
N GLY A 5 26.65 5.60 17.52
CA GLY A 5 25.87 4.50 16.98
C GLY A 5 24.41 4.60 17.42
N LEU A 6 23.48 4.25 16.53
CA LEU A 6 22.10 3.98 16.91
C LEU A 6 22.07 2.66 17.71
N SER A 7 21.59 2.71 18.95
CA SER A 7 21.34 1.47 19.73
C SER A 7 20.04 0.84 19.23
N VAL A 8 20.12 -0.39 18.72
CA VAL A 8 18.93 -1.17 18.34
C VAL A 8 18.37 -1.80 19.62
N GLY A 9 17.21 -1.33 20.08
CA GLY A 9 16.57 -1.84 21.30
C GLY A 9 15.98 -3.25 21.13
N THR A 10 15.21 -3.45 20.07
CA THR A 10 14.56 -4.74 19.75
C THR A 10 14.51 -4.94 18.23
N ALA A 11 14.46 -6.20 17.81
CA ALA A 11 14.28 -6.60 16.42
C ALA A 11 13.45 -7.89 16.35
N PHE A 12 12.69 -8.05 15.29
CA PHE A 12 11.95 -9.27 14.99
C PHE A 12 12.06 -9.58 13.49
N PRO A 13 12.13 -10.86 13.09
CA PRO A 13 12.15 -11.23 11.69
C PRO A 13 10.76 -11.04 11.07
N ILE A 14 10.72 -10.57 9.82
CA ILE A 14 9.54 -10.65 8.97
C ILE A 14 9.93 -11.49 7.76
N ASP A 15 9.26 -12.62 7.59
CA ASP A 15 9.37 -13.42 6.37
C ASP A 15 8.35 -12.87 5.37
N LEU A 16 8.84 -12.09 4.41
CA LEU A 16 8.07 -11.70 3.24
C LEU A 16 8.39 -12.75 2.17
N GLN A 17 7.39 -13.53 1.76
CA GLN A 17 7.56 -14.47 0.65
C GLN A 17 8.19 -13.73 -0.54
N ASN A 18 9.13 -14.40 -1.24
CA ASN A 18 9.94 -13.87 -2.34
C ASN A 18 9.09 -13.38 -3.53
N ASP A 19 8.45 -12.23 -3.38
CA ASP A 19 7.91 -11.43 -4.47
C ASP A 19 8.98 -10.38 -4.83
N PRO A 20 9.37 -10.19 -6.11
CA PRO A 20 10.41 -9.24 -6.53
C PRO A 20 10.12 -7.77 -6.16
N ILE A 21 8.91 -7.46 -5.67
CA ILE A 21 8.47 -6.14 -5.22
C ILE A 21 8.25 -6.18 -3.70
N THR A 22 9.30 -6.46 -2.93
CA THR A 22 9.19 -6.58 -1.47
C THR A 22 9.44 -5.23 -0.81
N ALA A 23 8.36 -4.52 -0.47
CA ALA A 23 8.40 -3.29 0.32
C ALA A 23 7.54 -3.40 1.58
N LEU A 24 7.99 -2.75 2.65
CA LEU A 24 7.25 -2.57 3.90
C LEU A 24 7.04 -1.08 4.14
N TYR A 25 5.80 -0.69 4.38
CA TYR A 25 5.43 0.69 4.66
C TYR A 25 5.18 0.84 6.15
N TYR A 26 5.82 1.83 6.76
CA TYR A 26 5.59 2.19 8.16
C TYR A 26 4.65 3.39 8.23
N ALA A 27 3.56 3.27 9.00
CA ALA A 27 2.68 4.39 9.31
C ALA A 27 2.02 4.20 10.67
N ALA A 28 2.05 5.24 11.51
CA ALA A 28 1.37 5.29 12.81
C ALA A 28 1.57 4.02 13.69
N GLY A 29 2.81 3.54 13.79
CA GLY A 29 3.15 2.36 14.61
C GLY A 29 2.79 1.01 13.99
N ARG A 30 2.38 0.97 12.73
CA ARG A 30 2.02 -0.24 11.99
C ARG A 30 2.92 -0.43 10.77
N LEU A 31 3.16 -1.69 10.42
CA LEU A 31 3.86 -2.13 9.22
C LEU A 31 2.86 -2.74 8.25
N TYR A 32 2.87 -2.27 7.01
CA TYR A 32 1.99 -2.72 5.93
C TYR A 32 2.82 -3.41 4.85
N GLY A 33 2.52 -4.67 4.58
CA GLY A 33 3.23 -5.48 3.59
C GLY A 33 2.41 -5.80 2.34
N PHE A 34 3.12 -6.25 1.30
CA PHE A 34 2.55 -6.70 0.03
C PHE A 34 1.80 -8.04 0.15
N ASP A 35 1.99 -8.75 1.26
CA ASP A 35 1.18 -9.90 1.67
C ASP A 35 -0.23 -9.50 2.17
N ALA A 36 -0.54 -8.20 2.11
CA ALA A 36 -1.75 -7.57 2.64
C ALA A 36 -1.92 -7.73 4.15
N ILE A 37 -0.87 -8.11 4.88
CA ILE A 37 -0.89 -8.27 6.33
C ILE A 37 -0.38 -6.98 6.98
N VAL A 38 -1.09 -6.54 8.02
CA VAL A 38 -0.68 -5.43 8.87
C VAL A 38 -0.11 -5.98 10.16
N ARG A 39 1.06 -5.48 10.56
CA ARG A 39 1.75 -5.89 11.78
C ARG A 39 1.99 -4.70 12.69
N ASP A 40 2.05 -4.97 13.98
CA ASP A 40 2.52 -4.00 14.97
C ASP A 40 4.03 -3.79 14.77
N SER A 41 4.46 -2.52 14.67
CA SER A 41 5.86 -2.20 14.37
C SER A 41 6.83 -2.45 15.52
N SER A 42 6.34 -2.62 16.75
CA SER A 42 7.18 -2.82 17.93
C SER A 42 7.39 -4.30 18.26
N THR A 43 6.40 -5.14 17.92
CA THR A 43 6.36 -6.57 18.28
C THR A 43 6.39 -7.50 17.07
N GLY A 44 6.04 -7.01 15.88
CA GLY A 44 5.86 -7.84 14.68
C GLY A 44 4.58 -8.66 14.66
N MET A 45 3.75 -8.57 15.70
CA MET A 45 2.49 -9.30 15.77
C MET A 45 1.53 -8.87 14.67
N THR A 46 0.86 -9.84 14.04
CA THR A 46 -0.21 -9.56 13.08
C THR A 46 -1.39 -8.87 13.75
N LEU A 47 -1.76 -7.70 13.22
CA LEU A 47 -2.94 -6.93 13.63
C LEU A 47 -4.15 -7.26 12.76
N GLY A 48 -3.94 -7.67 11.51
CA GLY A 48 -5.00 -8.07 10.59
C GLY A 48 -4.51 -8.25 9.17
N ARG A 49 -5.44 -8.50 8.25
CA ARG A 49 -5.16 -8.75 6.85
C ARG A 49 -6.26 -8.16 5.97
N PHE A 50 -5.88 -7.45 4.91
CA PHE A 50 -6.82 -6.99 3.90
C PHE A 50 -7.18 -8.12 2.94
N ALA A 51 -8.47 -8.26 2.64
CA ALA A 51 -8.96 -9.22 1.67
C ALA A 51 -8.75 -8.67 0.25
N ILE A 52 -7.64 -9.05 -0.38
CA ILE A 52 -7.36 -8.74 -1.79
C ILE A 52 -8.18 -9.69 -2.67
N PRO A 53 -8.98 -9.20 -3.64
CA PRO A 53 -9.74 -10.07 -4.52
C PRO A 53 -8.86 -11.05 -5.30
N SER A 54 -9.35 -12.26 -5.53
CA SER A 54 -8.63 -13.26 -6.34
C SER A 54 -8.37 -12.75 -7.75
N GLY A 55 -7.16 -12.97 -8.27
CA GLY A 55 -6.76 -12.49 -9.61
C GLY A 55 -6.22 -11.06 -9.63
N TYR A 56 -6.14 -10.39 -8.47
CA TYR A 56 -5.53 -9.09 -8.33
C TYR A 56 -4.12 -9.26 -7.78
N GLN A 57 -3.15 -8.63 -8.42
CA GLN A 57 -1.76 -8.55 -7.97
C GLN A 57 -1.53 -7.18 -7.33
N ILE A 58 -0.96 -7.14 -6.12
CA ILE A 58 -0.56 -5.88 -5.48
C ILE A 58 0.67 -5.33 -6.21
N ILE A 59 0.58 -4.09 -6.68
CA ILE A 59 1.69 -3.36 -7.27
C ILE A 59 2.37 -2.47 -6.23
N THR A 60 1.57 -1.69 -5.49
CA THR A 60 2.04 -0.84 -4.41
C THR A 60 0.90 -0.51 -3.46
N LEU A 61 1.22 0.07 -2.30
CA LEU A 61 0.24 0.44 -1.30
C LEU A 61 0.61 1.77 -0.63
N LEU A 62 -0.39 2.44 -0.06
CA LEU A 62 -0.24 3.73 0.61
C LEU A 62 -1.15 3.77 1.85
N PRO A 63 -0.58 3.68 3.07
CA PRO A 63 -1.33 3.95 4.28
C PRO A 63 -1.60 5.45 4.42
N ASP A 64 -2.84 5.81 4.78
CA ASP A 64 -3.26 7.17 5.10
C ASP A 64 -3.83 7.18 6.54
N PRO A 65 -2.95 7.22 7.56
CA PRO A 65 -3.37 7.17 8.95
C PRO A 65 -4.18 8.42 9.36
N GLY A 66 -4.03 9.54 8.64
CA GLY A 66 -4.80 10.75 8.92
C GLY A 66 -6.29 10.60 8.64
N ASN A 67 -6.67 9.69 7.74
CA ASN A 67 -8.05 9.39 7.38
C ASN A 67 -8.45 7.94 7.68
N SER A 68 -7.67 7.22 8.49
CA SER A 68 -7.92 5.81 8.86
C SER A 68 -8.15 4.88 7.66
N ARG A 69 -7.41 5.08 6.56
CA ARG A 69 -7.57 4.26 5.34
C ARG A 69 -6.25 3.76 4.78
N VAL A 70 -6.32 2.75 3.92
CA VAL A 70 -5.18 2.22 3.17
C VAL A 70 -5.59 2.01 1.73
N PHE A 71 -4.74 2.46 0.83
CA PHE A 71 -4.90 2.26 -0.60
C PHE A 71 -4.00 1.14 -1.09
N PHE A 72 -4.52 0.27 -1.95
CA PHE A 72 -3.75 -0.70 -2.71
C PHE A 72 -3.93 -0.39 -4.19
N LEU A 73 -2.83 -0.16 -4.88
CA LEU A 73 -2.81 -0.15 -6.32
C LEU A 73 -2.55 -1.57 -6.81
N THR A 74 -3.44 -2.07 -7.65
CA THR A 74 -3.46 -3.48 -8.04
C THR A 74 -3.63 -3.64 -9.53
N HIS A 75 -3.12 -4.75 -10.05
CA HIS A 75 -3.28 -5.16 -11.43
C HIS A 75 -4.20 -6.37 -11.52
N VAL A 76 -5.23 -6.30 -12.35
CA VAL A 76 -6.15 -7.42 -12.60
C VAL A 76 -5.56 -8.31 -13.68
N LEU A 77 -5.09 -9.50 -13.29
CA LEU A 77 -4.30 -10.39 -14.15
C LEU A 77 -5.04 -10.82 -15.43
N GLN A 78 -6.37 -10.94 -15.40
CA GLN A 78 -7.14 -11.39 -16.57
C GLN A 78 -7.45 -10.28 -17.58
N SER A 79 -7.67 -9.04 -17.13
CA SER A 79 -8.06 -7.92 -17.99
C SER A 79 -6.93 -6.93 -18.25
N SER A 80 -5.83 -7.04 -17.51
CA SER A 80 -4.75 -6.06 -17.46
C SER A 80 -5.22 -4.65 -17.07
N HIS A 81 -6.25 -4.55 -16.23
CA HIS A 81 -6.69 -3.26 -15.69
C HIS A 81 -5.92 -2.90 -14.43
N LEU A 82 -5.63 -1.60 -14.28
CA LEU A 82 -5.16 -1.03 -13.03
C LEU A 82 -6.36 -0.65 -12.17
N VAL A 83 -6.36 -1.11 -10.93
CA VAL A 83 -7.46 -0.89 -10.00
C VAL A 83 -6.92 -0.37 -8.66
N LEU A 84 -7.52 0.72 -8.19
CA LEU A 84 -7.25 1.28 -6.87
C LEU A 84 -8.30 0.76 -5.88
N LEU A 85 -7.84 -0.01 -4.90
CA LEU A 85 -8.65 -0.48 -3.78
C LEU A 85 -8.44 0.43 -2.58
N CYS A 86 -9.50 0.77 -1.87
CA CYS A 86 -9.45 1.50 -0.60
C CYS A 86 -10.05 0.63 0.50
N TYR A 87 -9.39 0.60 1.64
CA TYR A 87 -9.83 -0.12 2.83
C TYR A 87 -9.82 0.79 4.05
N ASP A 88 -10.73 0.50 4.98
CA ASP A 88 -10.66 1.04 6.34
C ASP A 88 -9.51 0.35 7.10
N ALA A 89 -8.63 1.14 7.70
CA ALA A 89 -7.41 0.65 8.34
C ALA A 89 -7.65 -0.02 9.70
N GLY A 90 -8.82 0.16 10.31
CA GLY A 90 -9.17 -0.42 11.61
C GLY A 90 -9.87 -1.77 11.48
N SER A 91 -10.87 -1.83 10.60
CA SER A 91 -11.73 -3.00 10.34
C SER A 91 -11.23 -3.89 9.22
N PHE A 92 -10.28 -3.42 8.39
CA PHE A 92 -9.79 -4.10 7.19
C PHE A 92 -10.85 -4.33 6.12
N ALA A 93 -12.02 -3.69 6.24
CA ALA A 93 -13.09 -3.77 5.25
C ALA A 93 -12.76 -2.91 4.03
N MET A 94 -13.00 -3.45 2.82
CA MET A 94 -12.90 -2.66 1.60
C MET A 94 -14.03 -1.64 1.57
N THR A 95 -13.67 -0.36 1.41
CA THR A 95 -14.63 0.74 1.42
C THR A 95 -14.97 1.24 0.02
N SER A 96 -14.03 1.14 -0.92
CA SER A 96 -14.26 1.50 -2.32
C SER A 96 -13.27 0.84 -3.26
N LEU A 97 -13.66 0.79 -4.53
CA LEU A 97 -12.84 0.33 -5.64
C LEU A 97 -12.99 1.32 -6.80
N ALA A 98 -11.88 1.68 -7.45
CA ALA A 98 -11.88 2.48 -8.67
C ALA A 98 -11.06 1.76 -9.75
N ASP A 99 -11.72 1.44 -10.87
CA ASP A 99 -11.05 0.98 -12.09
C ASP A 99 -10.41 2.20 -12.78
N LEU A 100 -9.09 2.16 -12.94
CA LEU A 100 -8.29 3.20 -13.56
C LEU A 100 -8.08 2.95 -15.06
N GLY A 101 -8.62 1.85 -15.58
CA GLY A 101 -8.55 1.46 -16.97
C GLY A 101 -7.43 0.48 -17.28
N TYR A 102 -7.31 0.16 -18.56
CA TYR A 102 -6.30 -0.76 -19.08
C TYR A 102 -4.89 -0.20 -18.86
N ASP A 103 -4.02 -1.01 -18.27
CA ASP A 103 -2.60 -0.70 -18.10
C ASP A 103 -1.81 -1.34 -19.26
N ASN A 104 -1.37 -0.51 -20.19
CA ASN A 104 -0.49 -0.92 -21.29
C ASN A 104 0.99 -0.64 -20.99
N SER A 105 1.31 -0.24 -19.76
CA SER A 105 2.68 0.10 -19.40
C SER A 105 3.57 -1.14 -19.37
N SER A 106 4.82 -0.97 -19.79
CA SER A 106 5.85 -2.00 -19.65
C SER A 106 6.50 -2.02 -18.27
N ALA A 107 6.08 -1.12 -17.37
CA ALA A 107 6.66 -0.92 -16.04
C ALA A 107 5.56 -0.65 -15.02
N TYR A 108 5.60 -1.35 -13.89
CA TYR A 108 4.63 -1.14 -12.83
C TYR A 108 4.89 0.16 -12.05
N PRO A 109 3.84 0.85 -11.59
CA PRO A 109 4.01 2.01 -10.74
C PRO A 109 4.60 1.62 -9.37
N LEU A 110 5.72 2.21 -8.99
CA LEU A 110 6.44 1.79 -7.77
C LEU A 110 6.11 2.67 -6.58
N ASN A 111 5.90 3.97 -6.79
CA ASN A 111 5.68 4.93 -5.73
C ASN A 111 4.27 5.50 -5.81
N MET A 112 3.62 5.61 -4.65
CA MET A 112 2.30 6.21 -4.50
C MET A 112 2.32 7.15 -3.29
N ILE A 113 1.75 8.35 -3.45
CA ILE A 113 1.67 9.38 -2.42
C ILE A 113 0.27 9.98 -2.34
N LEU A 114 -0.06 10.56 -1.19
CA LEU A 114 -1.19 11.47 -1.06
C LEU A 114 -0.87 12.78 -1.79
N TRP A 115 -1.86 13.34 -2.47
CA TRP A 115 -1.70 14.55 -3.28
C TRP A 115 -2.82 15.56 -3.00
N GLY A 116 -2.51 16.71 -2.42
CA GLY A 116 -3.51 17.70 -2.06
C GLY A 116 -4.53 17.19 -1.03
N ALA A 117 -5.73 17.78 -1.01
CA ALA A 117 -6.74 17.49 0.01
C ALA A 117 -7.41 16.10 -0.14
N SER A 118 -7.48 15.57 -1.36
CA SER A 118 -8.16 14.29 -1.64
C SER A 118 -7.63 13.63 -2.93
N GLY A 119 -6.35 13.80 -3.23
CA GLY A 119 -5.73 13.19 -4.40
C GLY A 119 -4.75 12.09 -4.04
N ILE A 120 -4.45 11.27 -5.03
CA ILE A 120 -3.39 10.28 -5.01
C ILE A 120 -2.55 10.51 -6.24
N ALA A 121 -1.23 10.50 -6.10
CA ALA A 121 -0.32 10.52 -7.22
C ALA A 121 0.55 9.27 -7.21
N PHE A 122 0.80 8.70 -8.38
CA PHE A 122 1.73 7.57 -8.54
C PHE A 122 2.53 7.71 -9.83
N ASP A 123 3.73 7.14 -9.84
CA ASP A 123 4.66 7.24 -10.95
C ASP A 123 4.77 5.91 -11.71
N TYR A 124 4.96 5.96 -13.02
CA TYR A 124 5.29 4.77 -13.82
C TYR A 124 6.81 4.66 -14.05
N GLY A 125 7.58 4.47 -12.96
CA GLY A 125 9.01 4.16 -13.04
C GLY A 125 9.84 5.13 -13.91
N GLY A 126 9.51 6.43 -13.89
CA GLY A 126 10.18 7.47 -14.66
C GLY A 126 9.56 7.87 -16.00
N SER A 127 8.44 7.25 -16.42
CA SER A 127 7.73 7.60 -17.66
C SER A 127 6.63 8.66 -17.49
N GLY A 128 6.29 9.02 -16.26
CA GLY A 128 5.32 10.07 -15.94
C GLY A 128 4.72 9.93 -14.54
N VAL A 129 3.93 10.94 -14.15
CA VAL A 129 3.15 10.94 -12.90
C VAL A 129 1.67 11.01 -13.26
N THR A 130 0.90 10.08 -12.75
CA THR A 130 -0.56 10.09 -12.81
C THR A 130 -1.11 10.66 -11.52
N VAL A 131 -2.02 11.61 -11.62
CA VAL A 131 -2.73 12.20 -10.47
C VAL A 131 -4.20 11.86 -10.57
N LEU A 132 -4.72 11.21 -9.54
CA LEU A 132 -6.13 10.93 -9.35
C LEU A 132 -6.69 11.95 -8.36
N SER A 133 -7.86 12.52 -8.67
CA SER A 133 -8.62 13.37 -7.76
C SER A 133 -9.99 12.76 -7.49
N GLY A 134 -10.37 12.61 -6.23
CA GLY A 134 -11.69 12.09 -5.86
C GLY A 134 -11.88 12.02 -4.36
N ALA A 135 -13.11 11.91 -3.87
CA ALA A 135 -13.35 11.96 -2.44
C ALA A 135 -12.72 10.76 -1.68
N PHE A 136 -12.48 9.61 -2.36
CA PHE A 136 -11.88 8.38 -1.82
C PHE A 136 -12.34 8.04 -0.38
N VAL A 137 -13.61 8.33 -0.07
CA VAL A 137 -14.15 8.29 1.28
C VAL A 137 -14.68 6.90 1.59
N ALA A 138 -14.43 6.46 2.83
CA ALA A 138 -15.18 5.36 3.41
C ALA A 138 -16.65 5.75 3.47
N ARG A 139 -17.52 5.00 2.77
CA ARG A 139 -18.96 5.19 2.91
C ARG A 139 -19.37 4.67 4.30
N PRO A 140 -20.13 5.45 5.09
CA PRO A 140 -20.62 5.01 6.40
C PRO A 140 -21.55 3.80 6.31
#